data_AF-A0A0F9PKG6-F1
#
_entry.id   AF-A0A0F9PKG6-F1
#
_cell.length_a   1.000
_cell.length_b   1.000
_cell.length_c   1.000
_cell.angle_alpha   90.00
_cell.angle_beta   90.00
_cell.angle_gamma   90.00
#
_symmetry.space_group_name_H-M   'P 1'
#
loop_
_entity.id
_entity.type
_entity.pdbx_description
1 polymer ?
#
loop_
_entity_poly.entity_id
_entity_poly.type
_entity_poly.pdbx_seq_one_letter_code
_entity_poly.pdbx_strand_id
1 'polypeptide(L)'
;MSFESELKRIYDEIVSILPPEIVIQKIEFEGPEIAVYSDSSDVEAIEGSNLLKDLAKTMRKRVVFRWNAEKRKDPVETEAYIRNLINDNAEVTNIEFDHTRGEVIIESGKPGLVIGKKGVNLKEIRINTFWQPRTIRTPPLHSRTIQLIRGMLKKERQTQKDILLRIGKRIHRPAIFKDLNIRMLALGGFREVGRSCILMQTKDSNVLLDCGLNVGNPNDRFPYFYVPEFSVRDLDAVVISHAHLDHCGIVPFLYKYGYRGPVYLTLPTRNLATMLQLDFIQICEKEGSPQPYSKRDVKSSVLHTIPLSWGKVTDIAPDIKLTLHNSGHIIGSSIIHLHFGKGDYNFVYTGDFKYQNTRLLEKATVKFPRVESLLIESTYGGPQDRIPSRQESEKELKQIINSTLKRGGKVLIPVLAVGRAQELLIVLEEYITKGFIDKVPVFIDGLISEATAIHTANPDFLSGDLREKILHQGKNPFLSDFFETVSAQSERIDIIKGGPCIIMATSGMLIGGPSVQYLRGLAEDSRNSLVFVSYQVRGTLGSRIQKGFREFQYVDSKGRTQLVKHNLKVFTLEGFSGHSSRSQISQFLRRIQPRPKLIIVNHGEESKVISMSTMIHKKLRKSTKSPKNLETLLLK
;
A
#
# COMPACT_ATOMS: atom_id res chain seq x y z
N MET A 1 22.89 25.36 -16.22
CA MET A 1 22.53 24.45 -17.33
C MET A 1 21.02 24.55 -17.50
N SER A 2 20.52 24.84 -18.70
CA SER A 2 19.06 24.91 -18.94
C SER A 2 18.49 23.50 -19.05
N PHE A 3 17.18 23.34 -18.84
CA PHE A 3 16.50 22.06 -19.05
C PHE A 3 16.71 21.55 -20.49
N GLU A 4 16.65 22.43 -21.49
CA GLU A 4 16.89 22.09 -22.90
C GLU A 4 18.31 21.58 -23.16
N SER A 5 19.31 22.14 -22.49
CA SER A 5 20.69 21.65 -22.61
C SER A 5 20.87 20.27 -21.99
N GLU A 6 20.20 19.98 -20.85
CA GLU A 6 20.23 18.66 -20.22
C GLU A 6 19.45 17.63 -21.06
N LEU A 7 18.32 18.04 -21.65
CA LEU A 7 17.59 17.24 -22.63
C LEU A 7 18.46 16.85 -23.83
N LYS A 8 19.14 17.83 -24.43
CA LYS A 8 20.04 17.60 -25.55
C LYS A 8 21.17 16.65 -25.16
N ARG A 9 21.77 16.84 -23.98
CA ARG A 9 22.79 15.94 -23.45
C ARG A 9 22.28 14.49 -23.35
N ILE A 10 21.09 14.29 -22.79
CA ILE A 10 20.48 12.95 -22.68
C ILE A 10 20.16 12.36 -24.06
N TYR A 11 19.68 13.19 -24.99
CA TYR A 11 19.41 12.78 -26.37
C TYR A 11 20.68 12.30 -27.06
N ASP A 12 21.74 13.11 -27.04
CA ASP A 12 23.03 12.79 -27.65
C ASP A 12 23.64 11.52 -27.03
N GLU A 13 23.51 11.34 -25.71
CA GLU A 13 23.95 10.14 -24.99
C GLU A 13 23.19 8.89 -25.45
N ILE A 14 21.86 8.97 -25.61
CA ILE A 14 21.04 7.87 -26.15
C ILE A 14 21.48 7.53 -27.58
N VAL A 15 21.59 8.53 -28.46
CA VAL A 15 21.97 8.34 -29.87
C VAL A 15 23.36 7.70 -29.98
N SER A 16 24.32 8.08 -29.13
CA SER A 16 25.68 7.52 -29.16
C SER A 16 25.76 6.03 -28.83
N ILE A 17 24.77 5.49 -28.11
CA ILE A 17 24.72 4.08 -27.69
C ILE A 17 23.91 3.24 -28.70
N LEU A 18 23.03 3.88 -29.47
CA LEU A 18 22.14 3.16 -30.37
C LEU A 18 22.85 2.74 -31.66
N PRO A 19 22.62 1.49 -32.12
CA PRO A 19 23.02 1.06 -33.44
C PRO A 19 22.46 1.98 -34.55
N PRO A 20 23.19 2.20 -35.66
CA PRO A 20 22.78 3.11 -36.74
C PRO A 20 21.45 2.74 -37.39
N GLU A 21 21.03 1.47 -37.30
CA GLU A 21 19.79 0.97 -37.88
C GLU A 21 18.55 1.43 -37.09
N ILE A 22 18.74 1.93 -35.85
CA ILE A 22 17.64 2.41 -35.01
C ILE A 22 17.35 3.89 -35.31
N VAL A 23 16.26 4.12 -36.03
CA VAL A 23 15.76 5.47 -36.34
C VAL A 23 14.91 5.99 -35.17
N ILE A 24 15.40 7.05 -34.52
CA ILE A 24 14.68 7.75 -33.44
C ILE A 24 13.86 8.90 -34.05
N GLN A 25 12.55 8.92 -33.79
CA GLN A 25 11.71 10.05 -34.18
C GLN A 25 11.66 11.11 -33.09
N LYS A 26 11.46 10.68 -31.83
CA LYS A 26 11.40 11.59 -30.67
C LYS A 26 11.71 10.88 -29.36
N ILE A 27 12.08 11.68 -28.36
CA ILE A 27 12.32 11.24 -26.98
C ILE A 27 11.41 12.05 -26.05
N GLU A 28 10.63 11.35 -25.23
CA GLU A 28 9.73 11.95 -24.24
C GLU A 28 10.11 11.49 -22.83
N PHE A 29 9.96 12.38 -21.85
CA PHE A 29 10.22 12.10 -20.44
C PHE A 29 8.89 11.87 -19.74
N GLU A 30 8.50 10.62 -19.58
CA GLU A 30 7.19 10.22 -19.07
C GLU A 30 7.30 9.75 -17.62
N GLY A 31 7.19 10.70 -16.70
CA GLY A 31 7.45 10.46 -15.29
C GLY A 31 8.91 10.02 -15.10
N PRO A 32 9.18 8.92 -14.40
CA PRO A 32 10.54 8.41 -14.19
C PRO A 32 11.12 7.62 -15.39
N GLU A 33 10.38 7.47 -16.49
CA GLU A 33 10.82 6.75 -17.69
C GLU A 33 11.20 7.72 -18.82
N ILE A 34 12.24 7.37 -19.57
CA ILE A 34 12.59 8.02 -20.84
C ILE A 34 12.04 7.15 -21.97
N ALA A 35 11.01 7.62 -22.65
CA ALA A 35 10.39 6.93 -23.77
C ALA A 35 11.04 7.35 -25.10
N VAL A 36 11.68 6.40 -25.79
CA VAL A 36 12.25 6.56 -27.13
C VAL A 36 11.22 6.04 -28.13
N TYR A 37 10.68 6.93 -28.96
CA TYR A 37 9.77 6.58 -30.04
C TYR A 37 10.56 6.34 -31.32
N SER A 38 10.40 5.15 -31.89
CA SER A 38 11.17 4.69 -33.05
C SER A 38 10.27 4.25 -34.20
N ASP A 39 10.72 4.51 -35.43
CA ASP A 39 10.14 3.98 -36.67
C ASP A 39 10.84 2.71 -37.18
N SER A 40 11.83 2.23 -36.41
CA SER A 40 12.60 1.04 -36.76
C SER A 40 11.70 -0.19 -36.77
N SER A 41 11.80 -0.94 -37.86
CA SER A 41 11.05 -2.19 -38.02
C SER A 41 11.79 -3.39 -37.39
N ASP A 42 13.07 -3.22 -37.09
CA ASP A 42 13.90 -4.21 -36.39
C ASP A 42 13.72 -4.11 -34.87
N VAL A 43 12.64 -4.73 -34.38
CA VAL A 43 12.36 -4.86 -32.94
C VAL A 43 13.39 -5.75 -32.24
N GLU A 44 14.01 -6.69 -32.96
CA GLU A 44 14.99 -7.61 -32.39
C GLU A 44 16.31 -6.92 -32.05
N ALA A 45 16.76 -5.99 -32.88
CA ALA A 45 17.91 -5.12 -32.57
C ALA A 45 17.68 -4.29 -31.30
N ILE A 46 16.46 -3.78 -31.10
CA ILE A 46 16.08 -3.00 -29.92
C ILE A 46 16.02 -3.90 -28.66
N GLU A 47 15.47 -5.11 -28.79
CA GLU A 47 15.31 -6.07 -27.68
C GLU A 47 16.52 -7.00 -27.47
N GLY A 48 17.57 -6.85 -28.27
CA GLY A 48 18.85 -7.52 -28.07
C GLY A 48 19.32 -7.35 -26.62
N SER A 49 19.72 -8.43 -25.97
CA SER A 49 19.90 -8.50 -24.52
C SER A 49 20.93 -7.54 -23.92
N ASN A 50 21.70 -6.86 -24.76
CA ASN A 50 22.78 -5.96 -24.37
C ASN A 50 22.37 -4.49 -24.46
N LEU A 51 21.63 -4.05 -25.49
CA LEU A 51 21.35 -2.63 -25.73
C LEU A 51 20.61 -1.95 -24.57
N LEU A 52 19.48 -2.50 -24.14
CA LEU A 52 18.70 -1.96 -23.02
C LEU A 52 19.48 -1.99 -21.70
N LYS A 53 20.34 -3.00 -21.51
CA LYS A 53 21.21 -3.09 -20.33
C LYS A 53 22.32 -2.05 -20.38
N ASP A 54 22.90 -1.82 -21.54
CA ASP A 54 23.98 -0.85 -21.76
C ASP A 54 23.46 0.57 -21.60
N LEU A 55 22.30 0.90 -22.19
CA LEU A 55 21.59 2.16 -21.93
C LEU A 55 21.34 2.38 -20.44
N ALA A 56 20.77 1.38 -19.76
CA ALA A 56 20.49 1.48 -18.33
C ALA A 56 21.76 1.62 -17.48
N LYS A 57 22.85 0.93 -17.85
CA LYS A 57 24.13 0.94 -17.12
C LYS A 57 24.88 2.26 -17.30
N THR A 58 24.96 2.75 -18.54
CA THR A 58 25.68 3.98 -18.90
C THR A 58 24.94 5.20 -18.40
N MET A 59 23.66 5.33 -18.75
CA MET A 59 22.88 6.52 -18.39
C MET A 59 22.42 6.51 -16.93
N ARG A 60 22.34 5.33 -16.31
CA ARG A 60 21.71 5.13 -14.98
C ARG A 60 20.27 5.65 -14.93
N LYS A 61 19.59 5.67 -16.08
CA LYS A 61 18.20 6.09 -16.26
C LYS A 61 17.43 4.96 -16.93
N ARG A 62 16.12 4.94 -16.74
CA ARG A 62 15.27 3.90 -17.30
C ARG A 62 14.74 4.32 -18.67
N VAL A 63 15.26 3.68 -19.71
CA VAL A 63 14.82 3.89 -21.10
C VAL A 63 13.81 2.82 -21.48
N VAL A 64 12.73 3.23 -22.16
CA VAL A 64 11.71 2.35 -22.74
C VAL A 64 11.53 2.68 -24.22
N PHE A 65 11.35 1.66 -25.06
CA PHE A 65 11.10 1.85 -26.48
C PHE A 65 9.61 1.74 -26.78
N ARG A 66 9.15 2.57 -27.71
CA ARG A 66 7.78 2.60 -28.22
C ARG A 66 7.79 2.83 -29.72
N TRP A 67 6.69 2.45 -30.37
CA TRP A 67 6.51 2.63 -31.81
C TRP A 67 5.47 3.69 -32.10
N ASN A 68 5.69 4.40 -33.20
CA ASN A 68 4.76 5.42 -33.67
C ASN A 68 3.43 4.82 -34.11
N ALA A 69 2.42 5.68 -34.18
CA ALA A 69 1.06 5.27 -34.54
C ALA A 69 1.00 4.57 -35.90
N GLU A 70 1.76 5.05 -36.88
CA GLU A 70 1.79 4.54 -38.25
C GLU A 70 2.42 3.15 -38.38
N LYS A 71 3.27 2.75 -37.43
CA LYS A 71 3.90 1.42 -37.41
C LYS A 71 3.06 0.36 -36.69
N ARG A 72 2.16 0.80 -35.81
CA ARG A 72 1.31 -0.09 -35.02
C ARG A 72 0.26 -0.73 -35.94
N LYS A 73 0.13 -2.06 -35.84
CA LYS A 73 -0.97 -2.77 -36.52
C LYS A 73 -2.32 -2.29 -36.02
N ASP A 74 -3.33 -2.45 -36.86
CA ASP A 74 -4.71 -2.15 -36.49
C ASP A 74 -5.12 -2.91 -35.21
N PRO A 75 -5.87 -2.29 -34.28
CA PRO A 75 -6.31 -2.95 -33.05
C PRO A 75 -7.07 -4.26 -33.26
N VAL A 76 -7.91 -4.37 -34.30
CA VAL A 76 -8.69 -5.59 -34.59
C VAL A 76 -7.77 -6.72 -35.03
N GLU A 77 -6.83 -6.43 -35.93
CA GLU A 77 -5.81 -7.40 -36.34
C GLU A 77 -4.89 -7.80 -35.19
N THR A 78 -4.51 -6.83 -34.35
CA THR A 78 -3.67 -7.06 -33.17
C THR A 78 -4.38 -7.94 -32.15
N GLU A 79 -5.67 -7.70 -31.89
CA GLU A 79 -6.49 -8.54 -31.02
C GLU A 79 -6.60 -9.96 -31.57
N ALA A 80 -6.86 -10.13 -32.87
CA ALA A 80 -6.90 -11.45 -33.50
C ALA A 80 -5.56 -12.19 -33.37
N TYR A 81 -4.44 -11.49 -33.58
CA TYR A 81 -3.10 -12.04 -33.39
C TYR A 81 -2.88 -12.51 -31.95
N ILE A 82 -3.22 -11.68 -30.97
CA ILE A 82 -3.06 -11.99 -29.53
C ILE A 82 -3.89 -13.22 -29.16
N ARG A 83 -5.14 -13.30 -29.63
CA ARG A 83 -6.04 -14.43 -29.35
C ARG A 83 -5.58 -15.73 -30.02
N ASN A 84 -4.97 -15.66 -31.20
CA ASN A 84 -4.39 -16.83 -31.86
C ASN A 84 -3.10 -17.31 -31.21
N LEU A 85 -2.27 -16.38 -30.71
CA LEU A 85 -1.01 -16.70 -30.04
C LEU A 85 -1.21 -17.29 -28.65
N ILE A 86 -2.19 -16.78 -27.90
CA ILE A 86 -2.40 -17.13 -26.50
C ILE A 86 -3.46 -18.23 -26.39
N ASN A 87 -3.10 -19.34 -25.74
CA ASN A 87 -4.02 -20.43 -25.43
C ASN A 87 -5.20 -19.95 -24.55
N ASP A 88 -6.42 -20.44 -24.85
CA ASP A 88 -7.66 -20.21 -24.09
C ASP A 88 -7.52 -20.46 -22.58
N ASN A 89 -6.63 -21.36 -22.16
CA ASN A 89 -6.31 -21.62 -20.75
C ASN A 89 -5.79 -20.38 -20.01
N ALA A 90 -5.33 -19.34 -20.72
CA ALA A 90 -4.95 -18.06 -20.13
C ALA A 90 -6.16 -17.27 -19.61
N GLU A 91 -7.39 -17.62 -20.01
CA GLU A 91 -8.63 -16.95 -19.59
C GLU A 91 -8.58 -15.44 -19.88
N VAL A 92 -8.28 -15.07 -21.13
CA VAL A 92 -8.24 -13.66 -21.57
C VAL A 92 -9.66 -13.09 -21.56
N THR A 93 -9.95 -12.17 -20.64
CA THR A 93 -11.29 -11.60 -20.47
C THR A 93 -11.50 -10.29 -21.22
N ASN A 94 -10.44 -9.51 -21.44
CA ASN A 94 -10.52 -8.23 -22.13
C ASN A 94 -9.16 -7.82 -22.73
N ILE A 95 -9.17 -7.15 -23.88
CA ILE A 95 -7.98 -6.56 -24.50
C ILE A 95 -8.30 -5.09 -24.77
N GLU A 96 -7.44 -4.20 -24.30
CA GLU A 96 -7.66 -2.76 -24.37
C GLU A 96 -6.42 -2.04 -24.93
N PHE A 97 -6.63 -1.16 -25.90
CA PHE A 97 -5.56 -0.43 -26.57
C PHE A 97 -5.42 0.99 -26.00
N ASP A 98 -4.23 1.35 -25.52
CA ASP A 98 -3.84 2.70 -25.15
C ASP A 98 -3.05 3.36 -26.30
N HIS A 99 -3.78 4.06 -27.17
CA HIS A 99 -3.20 4.74 -28.32
C HIS A 99 -2.20 5.84 -27.94
N THR A 100 -2.38 6.46 -26.78
CA THR A 100 -1.59 7.60 -26.29
C THR A 100 -0.16 7.19 -25.93
N ARG A 101 0.00 5.98 -25.36
CA ARG A 101 1.30 5.39 -25.00
C ARG A 101 1.75 4.25 -25.94
N GLY A 102 0.89 3.79 -26.84
CA GLY A 102 1.17 2.64 -27.70
C GLY A 102 1.19 1.31 -26.96
N GLU A 103 0.37 1.18 -25.91
CA GLU A 103 0.29 -0.04 -25.10
C GLU A 103 -0.95 -0.88 -25.45
N VAL A 104 -0.82 -2.20 -25.45
CA VAL A 104 -1.95 -3.14 -25.46
C VAL A 104 -2.05 -3.82 -24.11
N ILE A 105 -3.16 -3.58 -23.42
CA ILE A 105 -3.44 -4.05 -22.07
C ILE A 105 -4.26 -5.33 -22.17
N ILE A 106 -3.70 -6.46 -21.75
CA ILE A 106 -4.32 -7.79 -21.83
C ILE A 106 -4.77 -8.20 -20.43
N GLU A 107 -6.08 -8.25 -20.21
CA GLU A 107 -6.69 -8.74 -18.97
C GLU A 107 -6.91 -10.25 -19.04
N SER A 108 -6.38 -10.98 -18.05
CA SER A 108 -6.42 -12.44 -18.05
C SER A 108 -6.50 -13.03 -16.64
N GLY A 109 -7.23 -14.12 -16.48
CA GLY A 109 -7.27 -14.89 -15.24
C GLY A 109 -5.91 -15.46 -14.86
N LYS A 110 -5.11 -15.88 -15.85
CA LYS A 110 -3.75 -16.41 -15.70
C LYS A 110 -2.72 -15.64 -16.55
N PRO A 111 -2.31 -14.43 -16.14
CA PRO A 111 -1.36 -13.60 -16.90
C PRO A 111 -0.01 -14.25 -17.18
N GLY A 112 0.44 -15.20 -16.34
CA GLY A 112 1.68 -15.94 -16.60
C GLY A 112 1.67 -16.70 -17.94
N LEU A 113 0.50 -17.17 -18.38
CA LEU A 113 0.32 -17.84 -19.67
C LEU A 113 0.30 -16.83 -20.84
N VAL A 114 -0.24 -15.62 -20.61
CA VAL A 114 -0.15 -14.50 -21.57
C VAL A 114 1.30 -14.06 -21.75
N ILE A 115 2.09 -14.02 -20.66
CA ILE A 115 3.50 -13.60 -20.70
C ILE A 115 4.37 -14.64 -21.44
N GLY A 116 4.08 -15.92 -21.24
CA GLY A 116 4.89 -17.03 -21.77
C GLY A 116 6.20 -17.22 -21.00
N LYS A 117 6.86 -18.37 -21.21
CA LYS A 117 8.16 -18.65 -20.56
C LYS A 117 9.17 -17.58 -20.95
N LYS A 118 9.82 -16.94 -19.97
CA LYS A 118 10.78 -15.84 -20.18
C LYS A 118 10.23 -14.65 -20.99
N GLY A 119 8.91 -14.46 -21.07
CA GLY A 119 8.31 -13.33 -21.77
C GLY A 119 8.21 -13.48 -23.30
N VAL A 120 8.39 -14.70 -23.83
CA VAL A 120 8.40 -14.97 -25.28
C VAL A 120 7.14 -14.44 -25.97
N ASN A 121 5.95 -14.67 -25.41
CA ASN A 121 4.71 -14.22 -26.02
C ASN A 121 4.61 -12.68 -26.06
N LEU A 122 5.07 -11.99 -25.01
CA LEU A 122 5.11 -10.52 -25.02
C LEU A 122 6.08 -9.98 -26.07
N LYS A 123 7.20 -10.67 -26.28
CA LYS A 123 8.15 -10.34 -27.34
C LYS A 123 7.53 -10.55 -28.72
N GLU A 124 6.86 -11.68 -28.94
CA GLU A 124 6.19 -11.97 -30.22
C GLU A 124 5.06 -10.99 -30.54
N ILE A 125 4.22 -10.62 -29.56
CA ILE A 125 3.19 -9.60 -29.75
C ILE A 125 3.85 -8.29 -30.20
N ARG A 126 4.95 -7.89 -29.55
CA ARG A 126 5.62 -6.64 -29.88
C ARG A 126 6.27 -6.64 -31.25
N ILE A 127 6.97 -7.72 -31.62
CA ILE A 127 7.60 -7.87 -32.93
C ILE A 127 6.55 -7.83 -34.06
N ASN A 128 5.44 -8.54 -33.86
CA ASN A 128 4.46 -8.72 -34.94
C ASN A 128 3.42 -7.61 -35.02
N THR A 129 3.24 -6.79 -33.98
CA THR A 129 2.15 -5.81 -33.91
C THR A 129 2.64 -4.39 -33.61
N PHE A 130 3.89 -4.24 -33.16
CA PHE A 130 4.50 -2.99 -32.68
C PHE A 130 3.78 -2.32 -31.50
N TRP A 131 2.79 -2.98 -30.91
CA TRP A 131 2.18 -2.58 -29.66
C TRP A 131 3.03 -3.06 -28.48
N GLN A 132 3.15 -2.23 -27.45
CA GLN A 132 3.81 -2.59 -26.21
C GLN A 132 2.84 -3.39 -25.32
N PRO A 133 2.98 -4.72 -25.16
CA PRO A 133 2.02 -5.48 -24.40
C PRO A 133 2.24 -5.28 -22.90
N ARG A 134 1.13 -5.21 -22.17
CA ARG A 134 1.08 -5.11 -20.72
C ARG A 134 -0.02 -6.04 -20.21
N THR A 135 0.34 -6.95 -19.33
CA THR A 135 -0.61 -7.91 -18.78
C THR A 135 -1.17 -7.45 -17.45
N ILE A 136 -2.46 -7.60 -17.24
CA ILE A 136 -3.12 -7.38 -15.95
C ILE A 136 -3.99 -8.58 -15.59
N ARG A 137 -4.08 -8.87 -14.28
CA ARG A 137 -4.88 -9.97 -13.79
C ARG A 137 -6.36 -9.59 -13.76
N THR A 138 -7.20 -10.51 -14.19
CA THR A 138 -8.64 -10.51 -13.93
C THR A 138 -8.86 -10.99 -12.50
N PRO A 139 -9.33 -10.12 -11.60
CA PRO A 139 -9.58 -10.51 -10.21
C PRO A 139 -10.63 -11.63 -10.13
N PRO A 140 -10.43 -12.67 -9.31
CA PRO A 140 -11.45 -13.70 -9.11
C PRO A 140 -12.66 -13.16 -8.33
N LEU A 141 -12.45 -12.15 -7.50
CA LEU A 141 -13.50 -11.38 -6.84
C LEU A 141 -13.61 -10.00 -7.48
N HIS A 142 -14.84 -9.61 -7.81
CA HIS A 142 -15.12 -8.28 -8.32
C HIS A 142 -14.76 -7.20 -7.28
N SER A 143 -13.96 -6.22 -7.68
CA SER A 143 -13.63 -5.04 -6.87
C SER A 143 -14.16 -3.77 -7.54
N ARG A 144 -15.07 -3.08 -6.87
CA ARG A 144 -15.64 -1.80 -7.36
C ARG A 144 -14.55 -0.73 -7.45
N THR A 145 -13.60 -0.74 -6.52
CA THR A 145 -12.49 0.22 -6.48
C THR A 145 -11.55 0.05 -7.67
N ILE A 146 -11.15 -1.19 -7.98
CA ILE A 146 -10.28 -1.46 -9.13
C ILE A 146 -10.97 -1.02 -10.42
N GLN A 147 -12.26 -1.34 -10.58
CA GLN A 147 -13.02 -0.93 -11.77
C GLN A 147 -13.16 0.59 -11.87
N LEU A 148 -13.46 1.27 -10.76
CA LEU A 148 -13.52 2.73 -10.71
C LEU A 148 -12.20 3.36 -11.17
N ILE A 149 -11.07 2.87 -10.64
CA ILE A 149 -9.74 3.38 -10.99
C ILE A 149 -9.42 3.08 -12.46
N ARG A 150 -9.64 1.85 -12.94
CA ARG A 150 -9.37 1.48 -14.34
C ARG A 150 -10.22 2.31 -15.31
N GLY A 151 -11.53 2.41 -15.04
CA GLY A 151 -12.45 3.21 -15.86
C GLY A 151 -12.11 4.70 -15.86
N MET A 152 -11.66 5.24 -14.73
CA MET A 152 -11.16 6.62 -14.65
C MET A 152 -9.89 6.81 -15.49
N LEU A 153 -8.88 5.95 -15.33
CA LEU A 153 -7.62 6.04 -16.08
C LEU A 153 -7.84 5.90 -17.58
N LYS A 154 -8.73 4.99 -18.00
CA LYS A 154 -9.12 4.81 -19.40
C LYS A 154 -9.69 6.09 -20.02
N LYS A 155 -10.56 6.80 -19.29
CA LYS A 155 -11.17 8.06 -19.74
C LYS A 155 -10.18 9.23 -19.76
N GLU A 156 -9.12 9.17 -18.96
CA GLU A 156 -8.20 10.28 -18.70
C GLU A 156 -6.77 10.03 -19.22
N ARG A 157 -6.60 9.16 -20.23
CA ARG A 157 -5.27 8.77 -20.73
C ARG A 157 -4.44 9.94 -21.23
N GLN A 158 -5.05 10.85 -21.98
CA GLN A 158 -4.36 12.05 -22.46
C GLN A 158 -3.92 12.93 -21.29
N THR A 159 -4.82 13.20 -20.35
CA THR A 159 -4.52 13.92 -19.11
C THR A 159 -3.37 13.26 -18.34
N GLN A 160 -3.37 11.92 -18.23
CA GLN A 160 -2.31 11.17 -17.57
C GLN A 160 -0.97 11.30 -18.30
N LYS A 161 -0.96 11.24 -19.64
CA LYS A 161 0.27 11.49 -20.42
C LYS A 161 0.81 12.89 -20.16
N ASP A 162 -0.02 13.92 -20.18
CA ASP A 162 0.42 15.30 -19.95
C ASP A 162 0.96 15.51 -18.52
N ILE A 163 0.37 14.83 -17.53
CA ILE A 163 0.88 14.78 -16.16
C ILE A 163 2.27 14.12 -16.14
N LEU A 164 2.43 12.95 -16.76
CA LEU A 164 3.71 12.25 -16.82
C LEU A 164 4.78 13.08 -17.51
N LEU A 165 4.46 13.76 -18.62
CA LEU A 165 5.39 14.64 -19.31
C LEU A 165 5.89 15.78 -18.41
N ARG A 166 4.99 16.42 -17.65
CA ARG A 166 5.39 17.47 -16.68
C ARG A 166 6.25 16.91 -15.55
N ILE A 167 5.92 15.73 -15.04
CA ILE A 167 6.68 15.07 -13.99
C ILE A 167 8.09 14.70 -14.49
N GLY A 168 8.20 14.14 -15.70
CA GLY A 168 9.50 13.77 -16.28
C GLY A 168 10.41 14.98 -16.49
N LYS A 169 9.86 16.11 -16.94
CA LYS A 169 10.62 17.38 -16.99
C LYS A 169 11.16 17.80 -15.62
N ARG A 170 10.38 17.62 -14.54
CA ARG A 170 10.82 17.94 -13.18
C ARG A 170 11.87 16.98 -12.64
N ILE A 171 11.74 15.67 -12.89
CA ILE A 171 12.69 14.65 -12.41
C ILE A 171 14.05 14.83 -13.07
N HIS A 172 14.06 15.12 -14.38
CA HIS A 172 15.28 15.17 -15.18
C HIS A 172 15.84 16.58 -15.38
N ARG A 173 15.42 17.56 -14.58
CA ARG A 173 16.07 18.87 -14.53
C ARG A 173 17.52 18.74 -14.01
N PRO A 174 18.45 19.62 -14.41
CA PRO A 174 19.80 19.58 -13.89
C PRO A 174 19.82 19.93 -12.40
N ALA A 175 20.59 19.18 -11.60
CA ALA A 175 20.89 19.55 -10.22
C ALA A 175 21.78 20.80 -10.21
N ILE A 176 21.42 21.80 -9.41
CA ILE A 176 22.12 23.08 -9.33
C ILE A 176 23.26 23.00 -8.32
N PHE A 177 23.03 22.35 -7.19
CA PHE A 177 23.99 22.30 -6.11
C PHE A 177 24.81 21.00 -6.15
N LYS A 178 26.13 21.13 -6.03
CA LYS A 178 27.05 19.99 -6.00
C LYS A 178 27.17 19.36 -4.60
N ASP A 179 26.99 20.17 -3.56
CA ASP A 179 27.10 19.72 -2.17
C ASP A 179 25.78 19.11 -1.70
N LEU A 180 25.87 17.87 -1.22
CA LEU A 180 24.73 17.13 -0.70
C LEU A 180 24.51 17.45 0.78
N ASN A 181 23.63 18.40 1.07
CA ASN A 181 23.08 18.66 2.41
C ASN A 181 21.71 18.00 2.52
N ILE A 182 21.49 17.15 3.51
CA ILE A 182 20.24 16.43 3.66
C ILE A 182 19.65 16.72 5.04
N ARG A 183 18.41 17.20 5.07
CA ARG A 183 17.66 17.38 6.32
C ARG A 183 16.33 16.64 6.29
N MET A 184 15.91 16.18 7.46
CA MET A 184 14.63 15.52 7.70
C MET A 184 13.83 16.35 8.71
N LEU A 185 12.64 16.81 8.32
CA LEU A 185 11.72 17.53 9.18
C LEU A 185 10.54 16.62 9.56
N ALA A 186 10.28 16.52 10.86
CA ALA A 186 9.19 15.75 11.45
C ALA A 186 7.85 16.52 11.40
N LEU A 187 7.03 16.31 10.35
CA LEU A 187 5.73 16.99 10.21
C LEU A 187 4.57 16.27 10.93
N GLY A 188 4.78 15.04 11.39
CA GLY A 188 3.79 14.26 12.14
C GLY A 188 4.24 12.81 12.33
N GLY A 189 3.67 12.12 13.34
CA GLY A 189 3.99 10.72 13.63
C GLY A 189 5.28 10.51 14.42
N PHE A 190 5.80 11.54 15.09
CA PHE A 190 6.95 11.44 16.00
C PHE A 190 6.51 11.60 17.46
N ARG A 191 6.77 10.56 18.27
CA ARG A 191 6.26 10.41 19.66
C ARG A 191 4.74 10.29 19.78
N GLU A 192 4.09 9.92 18.69
CA GLU A 192 2.67 9.62 18.60
C GLU A 192 2.44 8.50 17.55
N VAL A 193 1.20 7.99 17.48
CA VAL A 193 0.70 7.14 16.40
C VAL A 193 -0.39 7.92 15.69
N GLY A 194 -0.35 7.99 14.36
CA GLY A 194 -1.21 8.87 13.57
C GLY A 194 -0.45 9.92 12.78
N ARG A 195 -1.08 10.46 11.72
CA ARG A 195 -0.59 11.57 10.89
C ARG A 195 0.88 11.49 10.47
N SER A 196 1.38 10.28 10.17
CA SER A 196 2.77 10.08 9.72
C SER A 196 3.05 10.96 8.50
N CYS A 197 4.06 11.83 8.62
CA CYS A 197 4.42 12.78 7.59
C CYS A 197 5.86 13.26 7.83
N ILE A 198 6.75 12.96 6.88
CA ILE A 198 8.18 13.29 6.99
C ILE A 198 8.59 14.06 5.75
N LEU A 199 9.15 15.26 5.93
CA LEU A 199 9.68 16.04 4.81
C LEU A 199 11.20 15.83 4.71
N MET A 200 11.65 15.23 3.61
CA MET A 200 13.05 15.07 3.25
C MET A 200 13.44 16.19 2.30
N GLN A 201 14.50 16.93 2.62
CA GLN A 201 14.95 18.06 1.80
C GLN A 201 16.44 17.96 1.51
N THR A 202 16.77 18.26 0.25
CA THR A 202 18.12 18.63 -0.18
C THR A 202 18.11 20.10 -0.57
N LYS A 203 19.22 20.60 -1.13
CA LYS A 203 19.23 21.95 -1.73
C LYS A 203 18.44 22.01 -3.04
N ASP A 204 18.25 20.88 -3.72
CA ASP A 204 17.62 20.79 -5.04
C ASP A 204 16.19 20.19 -5.02
N SER A 205 15.85 19.45 -3.95
CA SER A 205 14.65 18.60 -3.95
C SER A 205 13.91 18.56 -2.62
N ASN A 206 12.58 18.46 -2.69
CA ASN A 206 11.70 18.22 -1.54
C ASN A 206 10.83 16.99 -1.76
N VAL A 207 10.93 16.00 -0.88
CA VAL A 207 10.15 14.75 -0.96
C VAL A 207 9.43 14.50 0.35
N LEU A 208 8.12 14.25 0.27
CA LEU A 208 7.31 13.91 1.42
C LEU A 208 7.18 12.39 1.53
N LEU A 209 7.50 11.81 2.69
CA LEU A 209 7.27 10.42 3.01
C LEU A 209 6.06 10.30 3.92
N ASP A 210 5.06 9.58 3.46
CA ASP A 210 3.72 9.52 4.04
C ASP A 210 3.03 10.90 4.19
N CYS A 211 1.72 10.89 4.25
CA CYS A 211 0.87 12.06 4.44
C CYS A 211 -0.44 11.59 5.08
N GLY A 212 -0.35 11.30 6.37
CA GLY A 212 -1.39 10.65 7.15
C GLY A 212 -2.41 11.58 7.80
N LEU A 213 -3.44 10.95 8.37
CA LEU A 213 -4.47 11.55 9.22
C LEU A 213 -4.38 10.93 10.63
N ASN A 214 -4.48 11.74 11.69
CA ASN A 214 -4.73 11.21 13.01
C ASN A 214 -6.23 10.93 13.19
N VAL A 215 -6.59 9.66 13.31
CA VAL A 215 -7.98 9.21 13.54
C VAL A 215 -8.38 9.22 15.02
N GLY A 216 -7.41 9.27 15.93
CA GLY A 216 -7.64 9.20 17.37
C GLY A 216 -7.87 10.54 18.06
N ASN A 217 -7.44 11.65 17.45
CA ASN A 217 -7.63 13.00 18.00
C ASN A 217 -8.44 13.89 17.05
N PRO A 218 -9.74 14.09 17.26
CA PRO A 218 -10.59 14.85 16.34
C PRO A 218 -10.21 16.34 16.23
N ASN A 219 -9.53 16.91 17.23
CA ASN A 219 -9.18 18.32 17.28
C ASN A 219 -7.83 18.65 16.61
N ASP A 220 -6.94 17.65 16.48
CA ASP A 220 -5.61 17.83 15.88
C ASP A 220 -5.27 16.62 15.00
N ARG A 221 -5.73 16.69 13.75
CA ARG A 221 -5.76 15.55 12.82
C ARG A 221 -4.70 15.57 11.74
N PHE A 222 -4.18 16.75 11.41
CA PHE A 222 -3.36 16.95 10.23
C PHE A 222 -1.87 17.00 10.59
N PRO A 223 -0.99 16.67 9.63
CA PRO A 223 0.40 17.04 9.71
C PRO A 223 0.58 18.57 9.75
N TYR A 224 1.72 19.02 10.26
CA TYR A 224 2.03 20.43 10.46
C TYR A 224 2.43 21.15 9.16
N PHE A 225 1.48 21.35 8.24
CA PHE A 225 1.75 22.00 6.93
C PHE A 225 1.96 23.51 6.99
N TYR A 226 1.75 24.16 8.13
CA TYR A 226 1.88 25.61 8.28
C TYR A 226 3.34 26.07 8.51
N VAL A 227 4.29 25.13 8.58
CA VAL A 227 5.71 25.44 8.79
C VAL A 227 6.32 26.09 7.53
N PRO A 228 7.22 27.06 7.69
CA PRO A 228 7.81 27.78 6.55
C PRO A 228 8.66 26.89 5.64
N GLU A 229 9.20 25.78 6.15
CA GLU A 229 10.00 24.82 5.39
C GLU A 229 9.17 23.96 4.43
N PHE A 230 7.84 23.95 4.56
CA PHE A 230 6.93 23.16 3.73
C PHE A 230 6.15 24.05 2.76
N SER A 231 6.24 23.70 1.47
CA SER A 231 5.46 24.32 0.41
C SER A 231 5.00 23.25 -0.56
N VAL A 232 3.69 23.22 -0.81
CA VAL A 232 3.07 22.27 -1.75
C VAL A 232 3.58 22.51 -3.19
N ARG A 233 3.94 23.75 -3.53
CA ARG A 233 4.40 24.12 -4.87
C ARG A 233 5.80 23.59 -5.16
N ASP A 234 6.64 23.54 -4.13
CA ASP A 234 8.05 23.16 -4.20
C ASP A 234 8.28 21.67 -3.97
N LEU A 235 7.19 20.91 -3.75
CA LEU A 235 7.24 19.48 -3.52
C LEU A 235 7.46 18.70 -4.83
N ASP A 236 8.52 17.91 -4.89
CA ASP A 236 8.86 17.10 -6.06
C ASP A 236 8.09 15.79 -6.09
N ALA A 237 7.88 15.17 -4.94
CA ALA A 237 7.25 13.85 -4.84
C ALA A 237 6.61 13.61 -3.48
N VAL A 238 5.56 12.79 -3.47
CA VAL A 238 5.02 12.14 -2.28
C VAL A 238 5.27 10.65 -2.41
N VAL A 239 5.81 10.00 -1.39
CA VAL A 239 6.02 8.54 -1.36
C VAL A 239 5.24 7.95 -0.21
N ILE A 240 4.37 6.99 -0.49
CA ILE A 240 3.50 6.37 0.52
C ILE A 240 3.96 4.95 0.80
N SER A 241 4.18 4.66 2.08
CA SER A 241 4.63 3.36 2.58
C SER A 241 3.52 2.32 2.44
N HIS A 242 2.30 2.63 2.86
CA HIS A 242 1.16 1.74 2.80
C HIS A 242 -0.20 2.48 2.91
N ALA A 243 -1.30 1.74 2.83
CA ALA A 243 -2.62 2.29 2.58
C ALA A 243 -3.42 2.71 3.83
N HIS A 244 -2.89 2.54 5.04
CA HIS A 244 -3.65 2.99 6.22
C HIS A 244 -3.75 4.52 6.25
N LEU A 245 -4.86 5.03 6.78
CA LEU A 245 -5.22 6.46 6.71
C LEU A 245 -4.23 7.35 7.47
N ASP A 246 -3.58 6.82 8.51
CA ASP A 246 -2.51 7.48 9.24
C ASP A 246 -1.17 7.58 8.48
N HIS A 247 -1.11 7.03 7.26
CA HIS A 247 0.03 7.16 6.36
C HIS A 247 -0.34 7.77 5.00
N CYS A 248 -1.58 7.64 4.53
CA CYS A 248 -1.98 8.14 3.20
C CYS A 248 -3.26 9.00 3.21
N GLY A 249 -3.91 9.16 4.36
CA GLY A 249 -5.26 9.71 4.48
C GLY A 249 -5.39 11.15 4.03
N ILE A 250 -4.30 11.93 4.01
CA ILE A 250 -4.30 13.37 3.68
C ILE A 250 -3.64 13.66 2.32
N VAL A 251 -3.19 12.66 1.57
CA VAL A 251 -2.67 12.87 0.20
C VAL A 251 -3.63 13.68 -0.70
N PRO A 252 -4.95 13.42 -0.74
CA PRO A 252 -5.86 14.21 -1.58
C PRO A 252 -5.94 15.69 -1.16
N PHE A 253 -5.73 16.01 0.13
CA PHE A 253 -5.68 17.38 0.62
C PHE A 253 -4.57 18.18 -0.06
N LEU A 254 -3.42 17.57 -0.35
CA LEU A 254 -2.34 18.25 -1.07
C LEU A 254 -2.79 18.74 -2.46
N TYR A 255 -3.57 17.94 -3.18
CA TYR A 255 -4.10 18.31 -4.50
C TYR A 255 -5.12 19.45 -4.44
N LYS A 256 -5.98 19.45 -3.41
CA LYS A 256 -6.90 20.56 -3.11
C LYS A 256 -6.14 21.88 -2.92
N TYR A 257 -4.97 21.84 -2.28
CA TYR A 257 -4.12 23.00 -2.03
C TYR A 257 -3.06 23.27 -3.12
N GLY A 258 -3.18 22.63 -4.28
CA GLY A 258 -2.40 22.98 -5.47
C GLY A 258 -1.23 22.06 -5.81
N TYR A 259 -1.07 20.91 -5.13
CA TYR A 259 -0.07 19.92 -5.51
C TYR A 259 -0.37 19.36 -6.90
N ARG A 260 0.65 19.25 -7.75
CA ARG A 260 0.53 18.69 -9.11
C ARG A 260 1.66 17.70 -9.43
N GLY A 261 2.37 17.24 -8.41
CA GLY A 261 3.44 16.27 -8.54
C GLY A 261 2.96 14.81 -8.40
N PRO A 262 3.89 13.85 -8.54
CA PRO A 262 3.63 12.42 -8.44
C PRO A 262 3.41 11.90 -7.02
N VAL A 263 2.59 10.86 -6.90
CA VAL A 263 2.53 9.99 -5.71
C VAL A 263 3.12 8.62 -6.06
N TYR A 264 4.15 8.18 -5.36
CA TYR A 264 4.79 6.87 -5.55
C TYR A 264 4.42 5.90 -4.44
N LEU A 265 3.96 4.71 -4.83
CA LEU A 265 3.51 3.63 -3.93
C LEU A 265 3.31 2.34 -4.72
N THR A 266 2.98 1.23 -4.08
CA THR A 266 2.70 -0.02 -4.81
C THR A 266 1.28 -0.07 -5.37
N LEU A 267 1.05 -0.92 -6.38
CA LEU A 267 -0.28 -1.07 -6.99
C LEU A 267 -1.39 -1.45 -5.98
N PRO A 268 -1.19 -2.42 -5.06
CA PRO A 268 -2.19 -2.71 -4.03
C PRO A 268 -2.42 -1.51 -3.11
N THR A 269 -1.35 -0.80 -2.72
CA THR A 269 -1.46 0.40 -1.88
C THR A 269 -2.30 1.48 -2.55
N ARG A 270 -2.20 1.70 -3.87
CA ARG A 270 -3.03 2.67 -4.59
C ARG A 270 -4.51 2.35 -4.44
N ASN A 271 -4.86 1.09 -4.72
CA ASN A 271 -6.25 0.66 -4.77
C ASN A 271 -6.85 0.74 -3.36
N LEU A 272 -6.12 0.27 -2.34
CA LEU A 272 -6.56 0.31 -0.95
C LEU A 272 -6.63 1.75 -0.41
N ALA A 273 -5.65 2.59 -0.71
CA ALA A 273 -5.65 4.00 -0.30
C ALA A 273 -6.86 4.73 -0.90
N THR A 274 -7.14 4.50 -2.18
CA THR A 274 -8.30 5.09 -2.87
C THR A 274 -9.61 4.63 -2.23
N MET A 275 -9.75 3.34 -1.93
CA MET A 275 -10.91 2.78 -1.24
C MET A 275 -11.13 3.47 0.12
N LEU A 276 -10.07 3.53 0.93
CA LEU A 276 -10.14 4.08 2.29
C LEU A 276 -10.35 5.60 2.30
N GLN A 277 -9.77 6.34 1.36
CA GLN A 277 -9.99 7.79 1.22
C GLN A 277 -11.43 8.10 0.79
N LEU A 278 -12.01 7.31 -0.12
CA LEU A 278 -13.42 7.48 -0.52
C LEU A 278 -14.39 7.11 0.60
N ASP A 279 -14.09 6.06 1.36
CA ASP A 279 -14.86 5.68 2.54
C ASP A 279 -14.80 6.75 3.63
N PHE A 280 -13.61 7.32 3.87
CA PHE A 280 -13.45 8.40 4.83
C PHE A 280 -14.31 9.63 4.49
N ILE A 281 -14.39 10.02 3.21
CA ILE A 281 -15.31 11.07 2.74
C ILE A 281 -16.77 10.73 3.08
N GLN A 282 -17.19 9.49 2.82
CA GLN A 282 -18.56 9.04 3.10
C GLN A 282 -18.89 9.03 4.58
N ILE A 283 -17.93 8.64 5.43
CA ILE A 283 -18.08 8.68 6.89
C ILE A 283 -18.26 10.14 7.34
N CYS A 284 -17.41 11.05 6.87
CA CYS A 284 -17.56 12.47 7.18
C CYS A 284 -18.93 13.04 6.75
N GLU A 285 -19.39 12.67 5.55
CA GLU A 285 -20.73 12.99 5.02
C GLU A 285 -21.85 12.52 5.97
N LYS A 286 -21.79 11.27 6.44
CA LYS A 286 -22.81 10.67 7.32
C LYS A 286 -22.80 11.24 8.73
N GLU A 287 -21.62 11.57 9.25
CA GLU A 287 -21.46 12.14 10.59
C GLU A 287 -21.68 13.67 10.61
N GLY A 288 -21.86 14.30 9.45
CA GLY A 288 -21.96 15.76 9.34
C GLY A 288 -20.65 16.47 9.71
N SER A 289 -19.51 15.78 9.65
CA SER A 289 -18.20 16.36 9.97
C SER A 289 -17.53 17.00 8.75
N PRO A 290 -16.75 18.08 8.92
CA PRO A 290 -16.09 18.75 7.80
C PRO A 290 -15.14 17.81 7.05
N GLN A 291 -15.36 17.68 5.74
CA GLN A 291 -14.48 16.91 4.86
C GLN A 291 -13.20 17.70 4.55
N PRO A 292 -12.00 17.13 4.79
CA PRO A 292 -10.76 17.82 4.44
C PRO A 292 -10.59 17.96 2.92
N TYR A 293 -11.13 17.02 2.15
CA TYR A 293 -11.03 16.95 0.69
C TYR A 293 -12.27 16.28 0.09
N SER A 294 -12.44 16.44 -1.22
CA SER A 294 -13.57 15.92 -2.00
C SER A 294 -13.20 14.69 -2.83
N LYS A 295 -14.20 14.03 -3.43
CA LYS A 295 -13.99 12.94 -4.40
C LYS A 295 -13.18 13.39 -5.63
N ARG A 296 -13.24 14.68 -6.00
CA ARG A 296 -12.44 15.26 -7.10
C ARG A 296 -10.95 15.30 -6.78
N ASP A 297 -10.62 15.54 -5.51
CA ASP A 297 -9.23 15.55 -5.04
C ASP A 297 -8.65 14.14 -4.99
N VAL A 298 -9.46 13.14 -4.60
CA VAL A 298 -9.07 11.72 -4.70
C VAL A 298 -8.81 11.32 -6.15
N LYS A 299 -9.70 11.70 -7.08
CA LYS A 299 -9.48 11.51 -8.53
C LYS A 299 -8.15 12.13 -8.97
N SER A 300 -7.86 13.36 -8.54
CA SER A 300 -6.59 14.03 -8.88
C SER A 300 -5.38 13.25 -8.36
N SER A 301 -5.43 12.76 -7.12
CA SER A 301 -4.40 11.89 -6.54
C SER A 301 -4.17 10.62 -7.36
N VAL A 302 -5.25 9.94 -7.77
CA VAL A 302 -5.17 8.72 -8.60
C VAL A 302 -4.50 8.99 -9.95
N LEU A 303 -4.84 10.11 -10.62
CA LEU A 303 -4.24 10.47 -11.92
C LEU A 303 -2.73 10.76 -11.83
N HIS A 304 -2.27 11.27 -10.70
CA HIS A 304 -0.85 11.56 -10.44
C HIS A 304 -0.11 10.41 -9.76
N THR A 305 -0.80 9.32 -9.43
CA THR A 305 -0.16 8.16 -8.79
C THR A 305 0.61 7.34 -9.82
N ILE A 306 1.87 7.05 -9.54
CA ILE A 306 2.75 6.19 -10.35
C ILE A 306 3.08 4.94 -9.52
N PRO A 307 2.37 3.81 -9.75
CA PRO A 307 2.63 2.58 -9.03
C PRO A 307 4.01 1.98 -9.34
N LEU A 308 4.74 1.59 -8.30
CA LEU A 308 6.05 0.93 -8.41
C LEU A 308 5.99 -0.51 -7.91
N SER A 309 6.79 -1.37 -8.53
CA SER A 309 7.05 -2.73 -8.04
C SER A 309 8.18 -2.70 -7.01
N TRP A 310 8.19 -3.68 -6.09
CA TRP A 310 9.31 -3.82 -5.18
C TRP A 310 10.63 -4.10 -5.91
N GLY A 311 11.74 -3.59 -5.36
CA GLY A 311 13.09 -3.76 -5.88
C GLY A 311 13.44 -2.91 -7.10
N LYS A 312 12.49 -2.12 -7.62
CA LYS A 312 12.68 -1.28 -8.80
C LYS A 312 13.21 0.10 -8.44
N VAL A 313 14.46 0.37 -8.82
CA VAL A 313 15.08 1.69 -8.67
C VAL A 313 14.41 2.69 -9.62
N THR A 314 13.97 3.82 -9.08
CA THR A 314 13.17 4.82 -9.80
C THR A 314 13.70 6.22 -9.47
N ASP A 315 14.07 7.02 -10.48
CA ASP A 315 14.42 8.43 -10.26
C ASP A 315 13.15 9.22 -9.90
N ILE A 316 13.14 9.94 -8.77
CA ILE A 316 11.96 10.71 -8.31
C ILE A 316 12.22 12.21 -8.21
N ALA A 317 13.50 12.61 -8.22
CA ALA A 317 14.00 13.97 -8.31
C ALA A 317 15.42 13.93 -8.93
N PRO A 318 16.03 15.07 -9.27
CA PRO A 318 17.37 15.11 -9.91
C PRO A 318 18.49 14.42 -9.13
N ASP A 319 18.37 14.41 -7.80
CA ASP A 319 19.35 13.92 -6.84
C ASP A 319 18.78 12.84 -5.91
N ILE A 320 17.59 12.31 -6.19
CA ILE A 320 16.93 11.30 -5.34
C ILE A 320 16.39 10.14 -6.18
N LYS A 321 16.83 8.92 -5.85
CA LYS A 321 16.23 7.68 -6.33
C LYS A 321 15.47 6.97 -5.22
N LEU A 322 14.39 6.31 -5.60
CA LEU A 322 13.51 5.53 -4.74
C LEU A 322 13.56 4.05 -5.10
N THR A 323 13.64 3.21 -4.08
CA THR A 323 13.34 1.77 -4.17
C THR A 323 12.35 1.40 -3.07
N LEU A 324 11.27 0.70 -3.44
CA LEU A 324 10.33 0.13 -2.47
C LEU A 324 10.72 -1.33 -2.18
N HIS A 325 10.62 -1.75 -0.93
CA HIS A 325 10.87 -3.13 -0.50
C HIS A 325 9.71 -3.63 0.37
N ASN A 326 9.43 -4.93 0.39
CA ASN A 326 8.35 -5.46 1.24
C ASN A 326 8.57 -5.13 2.74
N SER A 327 7.55 -4.57 3.40
CA SER A 327 7.55 -4.35 4.86
C SER A 327 6.79 -5.43 5.65
N GLY A 328 6.00 -6.28 4.98
CA GLY A 328 5.26 -7.38 5.62
C GLY A 328 4.08 -6.93 6.50
N HIS A 329 3.68 -5.66 6.48
CA HIS A 329 2.64 -5.12 7.36
C HIS A 329 1.21 -5.39 6.85
N ILE A 330 0.89 -4.89 5.65
CA ILE A 330 -0.32 -5.16 4.85
C ILE A 330 0.05 -5.41 3.39
N ILE A 331 -0.87 -5.90 2.55
CA ILE A 331 -0.56 -6.14 1.13
C ILE A 331 -0.05 -4.86 0.44
N GLY A 332 1.07 -4.96 -0.27
CA GLY A 332 1.71 -3.82 -0.93
C GLY A 332 2.48 -2.87 -0.01
N SER A 333 2.43 -3.06 1.32
CA SER A 333 3.19 -2.24 2.28
C SER A 333 4.69 -2.28 2.02
N SER A 334 5.32 -1.11 2.12
CA SER A 334 6.67 -0.90 1.63
C SER A 334 7.57 -0.18 2.63
N ILE A 335 8.76 -0.73 2.82
CA ILE A 335 9.93 -0.01 3.30
C ILE A 335 10.41 0.88 2.15
N ILE A 336 10.56 2.18 2.43
CA ILE A 336 11.01 3.20 1.50
C ILE A 336 12.53 3.34 1.63
N HIS A 337 13.25 3.14 0.53
CA HIS A 337 14.69 3.31 0.46
C HIS A 337 15.03 4.45 -0.50
N LEU A 338 15.55 5.56 0.04
CA LEU A 338 15.99 6.72 -0.72
C LEU A 338 17.50 6.71 -0.89
N HIS A 339 17.94 6.92 -2.12
CA HIS A 339 19.33 7.12 -2.49
C HIS A 339 19.53 8.58 -2.87
N PHE A 340 20.35 9.30 -2.11
CA PHE A 340 20.65 10.71 -2.36
C PHE A 340 21.99 10.86 -3.11
N GLY A 341 22.03 11.83 -4.04
CA GLY A 341 23.18 12.06 -4.92
C GLY A 341 23.47 10.84 -5.80
N LYS A 342 24.74 10.45 -5.93
CA LYS A 342 25.13 9.21 -6.65
C LYS A 342 25.14 7.98 -5.74
N GLY A 343 24.30 7.99 -4.69
CA GLY A 343 24.29 7.00 -3.62
C GLY A 343 25.21 7.36 -2.46
N ASP A 344 25.55 8.64 -2.31
CA ASP A 344 26.48 9.17 -1.30
C ASP A 344 25.90 9.15 0.11
N TYR A 345 24.57 9.09 0.21
CA TYR A 345 23.81 8.89 1.44
C TYR A 345 22.52 8.16 1.14
N ASN A 346 22.17 7.17 1.96
CA ASN A 346 21.01 6.32 1.77
C ASN A 346 20.22 6.29 3.08
N PHE A 347 18.93 6.55 2.94
CA PHE A 347 17.99 6.62 4.03
C PHE A 347 16.92 5.56 3.83
N VAL A 348 16.65 4.79 4.88
CA VAL A 348 15.59 3.78 4.88
C VAL A 348 14.53 4.21 5.88
N TYR A 349 13.28 4.27 5.44
CA TYR A 349 12.11 4.43 6.30
C TYR A 349 11.25 3.17 6.24
N THR A 350 10.98 2.56 7.40
CA THR A 350 10.27 1.29 7.43
C THR A 350 8.79 1.41 7.09
N GLY A 351 8.18 2.58 7.28
CA GLY A 351 6.74 2.64 7.52
C GLY A 351 6.38 1.77 8.72
N ASP A 352 5.15 1.26 8.73
CA ASP A 352 4.80 0.12 9.56
C ASP A 352 5.34 -1.18 8.93
N PHE A 353 5.86 -2.08 9.77
CA PHE A 353 6.48 -3.31 9.28
C PHE A 353 6.31 -4.50 10.23
N LYS A 354 6.29 -5.71 9.65
CA LYS A 354 6.30 -6.98 10.38
C LYS A 354 7.55 -7.78 10.06
N TYR A 355 8.44 -7.95 11.03
CA TYR A 355 9.60 -8.83 10.88
C TYR A 355 9.31 -10.27 11.34
N GLN A 356 8.21 -10.83 10.83
CA GLN A 356 7.82 -12.23 10.98
C GLN A 356 6.92 -12.60 9.80
N ASN A 357 7.06 -13.81 9.27
CA ASN A 357 6.12 -14.32 8.26
C ASN A 357 4.75 -14.49 8.90
N THR A 358 3.72 -13.98 8.23
CA THR A 358 2.32 -14.25 8.57
C THR A 358 1.74 -15.22 7.54
N ARG A 359 0.48 -15.64 7.72
CA ARG A 359 -0.16 -16.47 6.70
C ARG A 359 -0.36 -15.69 5.40
N LEU A 360 -0.65 -14.39 5.51
CA LEU A 360 -0.87 -13.49 4.38
C LEU A 360 0.41 -13.01 3.69
N LEU A 361 1.47 -12.68 4.45
CA LEU A 361 2.61 -11.90 3.94
C LEU A 361 3.97 -12.47 4.40
N GLU A 362 4.98 -12.28 3.53
CA GLU A 362 6.38 -12.45 3.91
C GLU A 362 6.84 -11.37 4.89
N LYS A 363 7.80 -11.70 5.75
CA LYS A 363 8.44 -10.74 6.65
C LYS A 363 9.15 -9.59 5.90
N ALA A 364 9.34 -8.49 6.62
CA ALA A 364 10.05 -7.32 6.18
C ALA A 364 11.46 -7.58 5.62
N THR A 365 11.82 -6.86 4.56
CA THR A 365 13.14 -6.91 3.92
C THR A 365 14.23 -6.34 4.83
N VAL A 366 15.35 -7.03 4.94
CA VAL A 366 16.50 -6.61 5.76
C VAL A 366 17.79 -6.38 4.96
N LYS A 367 17.80 -6.69 3.67
CA LYS A 367 18.97 -6.54 2.80
C LYS A 367 18.79 -5.35 1.88
N PHE A 368 19.70 -4.40 1.98
CA PHE A 368 19.73 -3.18 1.18
C PHE A 368 21.15 -3.00 0.59
N PRO A 369 21.29 -2.33 -0.56
CA PRO A 369 22.60 -2.02 -1.12
C PRO A 369 23.49 -1.18 -0.20
N ARG A 370 22.94 -0.13 0.41
CA ARG A 370 23.64 0.83 1.27
C ARG A 370 22.64 1.50 2.22
N VAL A 371 23.03 1.76 3.48
CA VAL A 371 22.16 2.40 4.49
C VAL A 371 23.03 3.20 5.46
N GLU A 372 22.87 4.52 5.47
CA GLU A 372 23.49 5.41 6.46
C GLU A 372 22.57 5.60 7.67
N SER A 373 21.30 5.89 7.39
CA SER A 373 20.28 6.16 8.40
C SER A 373 19.03 5.32 8.20
N LEU A 374 18.44 4.92 9.32
CA LEU A 374 17.20 4.15 9.37
C LEU A 374 16.18 4.89 10.25
N LEU A 375 15.01 5.20 9.71
CA LEU A 375 13.82 5.62 10.45
C LEU A 375 12.91 4.39 10.64
N ILE A 376 12.61 4.05 11.90
CA ILE A 376 11.88 2.82 12.26
C ILE A 376 10.69 3.09 13.20
N GLU A 377 9.56 2.43 12.94
CA GLU A 377 8.38 2.49 13.82
C GLU A 377 8.64 1.86 15.20
N SER A 378 7.77 2.19 16.17
CA SER A 378 7.86 1.69 17.54
C SER A 378 6.49 1.55 18.22
N THR A 379 5.47 1.14 17.46
CA THR A 379 4.09 0.95 17.97
C THR A 379 4.07 0.04 19.21
N TYR A 380 4.84 -1.05 19.15
CA TYR A 380 5.09 -1.96 20.28
C TYR A 380 6.51 -1.83 20.83
N GLY A 381 6.96 -0.59 20.94
CA GLY A 381 8.29 -0.26 21.41
C GLY A 381 8.48 -0.35 22.93
N GLY A 382 7.42 -0.52 23.72
CA GLY A 382 7.48 -0.55 25.19
C GLY A 382 8.06 -1.86 25.75
N PRO A 383 8.76 -1.84 26.90
CA PRO A 383 9.23 -3.07 27.56
C PRO A 383 8.09 -4.02 27.98
N GLN A 384 6.91 -3.46 28.20
CA GLN A 384 5.70 -4.19 28.60
C GLN A 384 4.92 -4.74 27.40
N ASP A 385 5.26 -4.35 26.17
CA ASP A 385 4.60 -4.81 24.94
C ASP A 385 5.05 -6.25 24.60
N ARG A 386 4.56 -7.22 25.39
CA ARG A 386 4.81 -8.65 25.20
C ARG A 386 3.73 -9.26 24.33
N ILE A 387 3.94 -9.20 23.02
CA ILE A 387 3.03 -9.82 22.05
C ILE A 387 3.24 -11.35 22.08
N PRO A 388 2.19 -12.15 22.31
CA PRO A 388 2.26 -13.61 22.23
C PRO A 388 2.69 -14.09 20.85
N SER A 389 3.19 -15.32 20.78
CA SER A 389 3.48 -15.93 19.48
C SER A 389 2.19 -16.10 18.67
N ARG A 390 2.36 -16.14 17.35
CA ARG A 390 1.23 -16.34 16.45
C ARG A 390 0.48 -17.65 16.74
N GLN A 391 1.22 -18.73 17.04
CA GLN A 391 0.65 -20.04 17.34
C GLN A 391 -0.19 -20.02 18.63
N GLU A 392 0.27 -19.33 19.68
CA GLU A 392 -0.48 -19.15 20.91
C GLU A 392 -1.78 -18.37 20.66
N SER A 393 -1.71 -17.26 19.93
CA SER A 393 -2.91 -16.46 19.62
C SER A 393 -3.92 -17.19 18.73
N GLU A 394 -3.48 -18.01 17.78
CA GLU A 394 -4.41 -18.85 17.00
C GLU A 394 -5.05 -19.95 17.86
N LYS A 395 -4.29 -20.56 18.78
CA LYS A 395 -4.82 -21.54 19.74
C LYS A 395 -5.87 -20.92 20.66
N GLU A 396 -5.60 -19.71 21.16
CA GLU A 396 -6.54 -18.97 22.01
C GLU A 396 -7.79 -18.55 21.23
N LEU A 397 -7.64 -18.06 19.99
CA LEU A 397 -8.76 -17.74 19.11
C LEU A 397 -9.69 -18.95 18.94
N LYS A 398 -9.13 -20.13 18.63
CA LYS A 398 -9.89 -21.37 18.51
C LYS A 398 -10.66 -21.69 19.79
N GLN A 399 -10.02 -21.58 20.94
CA GLN A 399 -10.64 -21.87 22.23
C GLN A 399 -11.82 -20.93 22.51
N ILE A 400 -11.63 -19.62 22.26
CA ILE A 400 -12.67 -18.61 22.42
C ILE A 400 -13.85 -18.91 21.50
N ILE A 401 -13.59 -19.18 20.22
CA ILE A 401 -14.64 -19.47 19.23
C ILE A 401 -15.42 -20.72 19.64
N ASN A 402 -14.76 -21.85 19.85
CA ASN A 402 -15.45 -23.11 20.18
C ASN A 402 -16.22 -23.00 21.51
N SER A 403 -15.66 -22.32 22.52
CA SER A 403 -16.38 -22.11 23.78
C SER A 403 -17.64 -21.25 23.59
N THR A 404 -17.65 -20.35 22.60
CA THR A 404 -18.74 -19.43 22.30
C THR A 404 -19.83 -20.11 21.50
N LEU A 405 -19.45 -20.87 20.48
CA LEU A 405 -20.37 -21.67 19.68
C LEU A 405 -21.06 -22.76 20.52
N LYS A 406 -20.32 -23.47 21.38
CA LYS A 406 -20.87 -24.52 22.26
C LYS A 406 -21.96 -24.03 23.22
N ARG A 407 -21.92 -22.76 23.64
CA ARG A 407 -22.96 -22.16 24.50
C ARG A 407 -24.05 -21.46 23.70
N GLY A 408 -24.12 -21.66 22.39
CA GLY A 408 -25.14 -21.08 21.51
C GLY A 408 -24.95 -19.58 21.24
N GLY A 409 -23.75 -19.04 21.48
CA GLY A 409 -23.45 -17.62 21.29
C GLY A 409 -22.80 -17.30 19.95
N LYS A 410 -22.68 -16.01 19.65
CA LYS A 410 -22.03 -15.46 18.45
C LYS A 410 -20.69 -14.82 18.81
N VAL A 411 -19.74 -14.85 17.90
CA VAL A 411 -18.43 -14.20 18.06
C VAL A 411 -18.35 -12.97 17.18
N LEU A 412 -18.31 -11.78 17.78
CA LEU A 412 -18.05 -10.53 17.07
C LEU A 412 -16.55 -10.21 17.10
N ILE A 413 -15.95 -10.06 15.92
CA ILE A 413 -14.55 -9.69 15.74
C ILE A 413 -14.50 -8.35 14.98
N PRO A 414 -14.40 -7.21 15.68
CA PRO A 414 -14.19 -5.92 15.02
C PRO A 414 -12.80 -5.89 14.38
N VAL A 415 -12.75 -5.61 13.07
CA VAL A 415 -11.50 -5.56 12.29
C VAL A 415 -11.41 -4.31 11.44
N LEU A 416 -10.18 -3.87 11.17
CA LEU A 416 -9.94 -2.94 10.07
C LEU A 416 -10.19 -3.65 8.74
N ALA A 417 -10.68 -2.91 7.74
CA ALA A 417 -10.98 -3.46 6.42
C ALA A 417 -9.77 -4.16 5.77
N VAL A 418 -8.57 -3.63 6.02
CA VAL A 418 -7.31 -4.05 5.41
C VAL A 418 -6.32 -4.51 6.47
N GLY A 419 -5.78 -5.72 6.30
CA GLY A 419 -4.71 -6.29 7.12
C GLY A 419 -5.21 -7.44 7.97
N ARG A 420 -5.70 -7.15 9.18
CA ARG A 420 -6.08 -8.19 10.16
C ARG A 420 -7.26 -9.05 9.70
N ALA A 421 -8.21 -8.46 8.97
CA ALA A 421 -9.35 -9.19 8.47
C ALA A 421 -8.91 -10.35 7.54
N GLN A 422 -8.08 -10.07 6.54
CA GLN A 422 -7.63 -11.08 5.58
C GLN A 422 -6.78 -12.17 6.24
N GLU A 423 -5.95 -11.79 7.20
CA GLU A 423 -5.16 -12.74 7.98
C GLU A 423 -6.04 -13.70 8.78
N LEU A 424 -7.15 -13.21 9.37
CA LEU A 424 -8.12 -14.04 10.09
C LEU A 424 -8.96 -14.91 9.17
N LEU A 425 -9.35 -14.42 7.99
CA LEU A 425 -10.06 -15.25 7.00
C LEU A 425 -9.26 -16.50 6.65
N ILE A 426 -7.94 -16.39 6.46
CA ILE A 426 -7.08 -17.55 6.19
C ILE A 426 -7.02 -18.52 7.39
N VAL A 427 -6.97 -18.00 8.62
CA VAL A 427 -6.98 -18.85 9.83
C VAL A 427 -8.31 -19.58 9.98
N LEU A 428 -9.42 -18.86 9.83
CA LEU A 428 -10.77 -19.40 9.99
C LEU A 428 -11.06 -20.45 8.91
N GLU A 429 -10.74 -20.16 7.64
CA GLU A 429 -10.89 -21.13 6.55
C GLU A 429 -10.13 -22.42 6.87
N GLU A 430 -8.84 -22.34 7.22
CA GLU A 430 -8.05 -23.53 7.51
C GLU A 430 -8.58 -24.29 8.73
N TYR A 431 -9.01 -23.59 9.78
CA TYR A 431 -9.46 -24.22 11.03
C TYR A 431 -10.83 -24.88 10.87
N ILE A 432 -11.73 -24.28 10.10
CA ILE A 432 -13.03 -24.90 9.76
C ILE A 432 -12.82 -26.07 8.81
N THR A 433 -11.98 -25.93 7.77
CA THR A 433 -11.65 -27.00 6.82
C THR A 433 -11.04 -28.22 7.54
N LYS A 434 -10.19 -28.00 8.55
CA LYS A 434 -9.58 -29.09 9.35
C LYS A 434 -10.45 -29.61 10.49
N GLY A 435 -11.65 -29.07 10.71
CA GLY A 435 -12.54 -29.47 11.80
C GLY A 435 -12.04 -29.05 13.20
N PHE A 436 -11.15 -28.06 13.28
CA PHE A 436 -10.73 -27.47 14.56
C PHE A 436 -11.75 -26.48 15.12
N ILE A 437 -12.58 -25.91 14.25
CA ILE A 437 -13.74 -25.08 14.58
C ILE A 437 -14.95 -25.72 13.90
N ASP A 438 -16.09 -25.75 14.60
CA ASP A 438 -17.34 -26.27 14.06
C ASP A 438 -17.74 -25.52 12.79
N LYS A 439 -18.36 -26.21 11.82
CA LYS A 439 -18.84 -25.60 10.58
C LYS A 439 -20.01 -24.66 10.89
N VAL A 440 -19.72 -23.36 10.96
CA VAL A 440 -20.68 -22.27 11.17
C VAL A 440 -20.45 -21.17 10.14
N PRO A 441 -21.48 -20.40 9.77
CA PRO A 441 -21.31 -19.29 8.84
C PRO A 441 -20.40 -18.21 9.42
N VAL A 442 -19.53 -17.67 8.57
CA VAL A 442 -18.65 -16.53 8.88
C VAL A 442 -19.12 -15.34 8.05
N PHE A 443 -19.80 -14.41 8.72
CA PHE A 443 -20.33 -13.20 8.10
C PHE A 443 -19.25 -12.11 8.01
N ILE A 444 -19.11 -11.53 6.83
CA ILE A 444 -18.15 -10.47 6.50
C ILE A 444 -18.93 -9.21 6.16
N ASP A 445 -18.79 -8.15 6.98
CA ASP A 445 -19.53 -6.89 6.79
C ASP A 445 -18.59 -5.67 6.69
N GLY A 446 -19.03 -4.67 5.94
CA GLY A 446 -18.28 -3.46 5.63
C GLY A 446 -17.27 -3.66 4.50
N LEU A 447 -16.15 -2.93 4.56
CA LEU A 447 -15.17 -2.90 3.47
C LEU A 447 -14.26 -4.13 3.37
N ILE A 448 -14.46 -5.15 4.20
CA ILE A 448 -13.60 -6.34 4.23
C ILE A 448 -13.68 -7.09 2.89
N SER A 449 -14.87 -7.27 2.32
CA SER A 449 -15.07 -7.98 1.04
C SER A 449 -14.38 -7.26 -0.12
N GLU A 450 -14.55 -5.94 -0.22
CA GLU A 450 -13.88 -5.10 -1.22
C GLU A 450 -12.35 -5.11 -1.05
N ALA A 451 -11.85 -5.01 0.19
CA ALA A 451 -10.43 -5.14 0.47
C ALA A 451 -9.89 -6.51 0.07
N THR A 452 -10.60 -7.59 0.39
CA THR A 452 -10.24 -8.97 0.01
C THR A 452 -10.23 -9.13 -1.50
N ALA A 453 -11.18 -8.53 -2.23
CA ALA A 453 -11.16 -8.53 -3.69
C ALA A 453 -9.87 -7.89 -4.25
N ILE A 454 -9.42 -6.77 -3.67
CA ILE A 454 -8.13 -6.16 -4.01
C ILE A 454 -6.95 -7.11 -3.71
N HIS A 455 -6.98 -7.88 -2.61
CA HIS A 455 -5.92 -8.86 -2.32
C HIS A 455 -5.85 -9.95 -3.41
N THR A 456 -6.99 -10.50 -3.79
CA THR A 456 -7.06 -11.56 -4.81
C THR A 456 -6.63 -11.09 -6.21
N ALA A 457 -6.75 -9.80 -6.49
CA ALA A 457 -6.25 -9.19 -7.73
C ALA A 457 -4.71 -9.04 -7.77
N ASN A 458 -4.03 -9.13 -6.63
CA ASN A 458 -2.60 -8.85 -6.49
C ASN A 458 -1.81 -9.98 -5.78
N PRO A 459 -1.89 -11.24 -6.27
CA PRO A 459 -1.28 -12.39 -5.61
C PRO A 459 0.24 -12.34 -5.53
N ASP A 460 0.90 -11.55 -6.39
CA ASP A 460 2.36 -11.37 -6.39
C ASP A 460 2.88 -10.68 -5.11
N PHE A 461 1.99 -10.00 -4.38
CA PHE A 461 2.30 -9.30 -3.12
C PHE A 461 1.93 -10.12 -1.87
N LEU A 462 1.45 -11.35 -2.04
CA LEU A 462 1.13 -12.29 -0.95
C LEU A 462 2.35 -13.16 -0.59
N SER A 463 2.27 -13.87 0.54
CA SER A 463 3.27 -14.87 0.94
C SER A 463 3.48 -15.92 -0.15
N GLY A 464 4.69 -16.50 -0.21
CA GLY A 464 5.00 -17.53 -1.19
C GLY A 464 4.03 -18.71 -1.12
N ASP A 465 3.71 -19.15 0.10
CA ASP A 465 2.78 -20.26 0.35
C ASP A 465 1.35 -19.95 -0.11
N LEU A 466 0.84 -18.75 0.18
CA LEU A 466 -0.51 -18.36 -0.21
C LEU A 466 -0.61 -18.11 -1.71
N ARG A 467 0.42 -17.49 -2.30
CA ARG A 467 0.52 -17.28 -3.74
C ARG A 467 0.52 -18.62 -4.49
N GLU A 468 1.27 -19.61 -4.01
CA GLU A 468 1.28 -20.96 -4.58
C GLU A 468 -0.10 -21.61 -4.56
N LYS A 469 -0.78 -21.57 -3.40
CA LYS A 469 -2.15 -22.09 -3.25
C LYS A 469 -3.13 -21.44 -4.22
N ILE A 470 -3.08 -20.11 -4.34
CA ILE A 470 -4.00 -19.35 -5.19
C ILE A 470 -3.68 -19.56 -6.68
N LEU A 471 -2.41 -19.44 -7.10
CA LEU A 471 -2.04 -19.39 -8.51
C LEU A 471 -1.88 -20.77 -9.16
N HIS A 472 -1.45 -21.78 -8.40
CA HIS A 472 -1.04 -23.07 -8.94
C HIS A 472 -1.93 -24.22 -8.48
N GLN A 473 -2.54 -24.13 -7.29
CA GLN A 473 -3.41 -25.20 -6.77
C GLN A 473 -4.90 -24.92 -6.94
N GLY A 474 -5.30 -23.71 -7.38
CA GLY A 474 -6.69 -23.30 -7.46
C GLY A 474 -7.39 -23.21 -6.09
N LYS A 475 -6.64 -23.23 -4.99
CA LYS A 475 -7.15 -23.21 -3.61
C LYS A 475 -7.03 -21.81 -3.04
N ASN A 476 -7.99 -20.96 -3.40
CA ASN A 476 -8.06 -19.62 -2.85
C ASN A 476 -8.90 -19.60 -1.56
N PRO A 477 -8.30 -19.41 -0.37
CA PRO A 477 -9.04 -19.45 0.89
C PRO A 477 -10.11 -18.34 0.95
N PHE A 478 -9.92 -17.22 0.25
CA PHE A 478 -10.89 -16.12 0.24
C PHE A 478 -12.18 -16.43 -0.54
N LEU A 479 -12.23 -17.55 -1.26
CA LEU A 479 -13.40 -18.00 -2.03
C LEU A 479 -14.15 -19.16 -1.34
N SER A 480 -13.82 -19.46 -0.08
CA SER A 480 -14.47 -20.54 0.65
C SER A 480 -15.95 -20.24 0.90
N ASP A 481 -16.80 -21.27 0.75
CA ASP A 481 -18.24 -21.23 1.01
C ASP A 481 -18.59 -20.94 2.48
N PHE A 482 -17.61 -20.93 3.39
CA PHE A 482 -17.82 -20.52 4.79
C PHE A 482 -18.03 -19.01 4.94
N PHE A 483 -17.67 -18.21 3.93
CA PHE A 483 -17.69 -16.76 3.98
C PHE A 483 -18.92 -16.16 3.29
N GLU A 484 -19.75 -15.48 4.07
CA GLU A 484 -20.95 -14.79 3.56
C GLU A 484 -20.77 -13.27 3.67
N THR A 485 -20.84 -12.58 2.53
CA THR A 485 -20.71 -11.11 2.50
C THR A 485 -22.06 -10.47 2.82
N VAL A 486 -22.08 -9.61 3.83
CA VAL A 486 -23.29 -8.89 4.26
C VAL A 486 -23.33 -7.51 3.63
N SER A 487 -24.46 -7.17 3.01
CA SER A 487 -24.59 -5.88 2.30
C SER A 487 -25.78 -5.05 2.75
N ALA A 488 -26.89 -5.68 3.14
CA ALA A 488 -28.12 -5.00 3.52
C ALA A 488 -28.33 -4.90 5.04
N GLN A 489 -29.10 -3.89 5.48
CA GLN A 489 -29.46 -3.74 6.89
C GLN A 489 -30.37 -4.87 7.39
N SER A 490 -31.24 -5.42 6.53
CA SER A 490 -32.10 -6.55 6.85
C SER A 490 -31.30 -7.80 7.22
N GLU A 491 -30.29 -8.14 6.42
CA GLU A 491 -29.38 -9.26 6.67
C GLU A 491 -28.73 -9.13 8.04
N ARG A 492 -28.29 -7.93 8.46
CA ARG A 492 -27.72 -7.71 9.80
C ARG A 492 -28.70 -8.08 10.91
N ILE A 493 -29.97 -7.73 10.75
CA ILE A 493 -31.03 -8.03 11.73
C ILE A 493 -31.25 -9.54 11.81
N ASP A 494 -31.28 -10.22 10.66
CA ASP A 494 -31.44 -11.67 10.58
C ASP A 494 -30.25 -12.39 11.22
N ILE A 495 -29.03 -11.92 10.97
CA ILE A 495 -27.81 -12.44 11.59
C ILE A 495 -27.85 -12.27 13.11
N ILE A 496 -28.27 -11.10 13.62
CA ILE A 496 -28.38 -10.85 15.07
C ILE A 496 -29.39 -11.81 15.72
N LYS A 497 -30.54 -12.03 15.08
CA LYS A 497 -31.62 -12.91 15.57
C LYS A 497 -31.35 -14.40 15.32
N GLY A 498 -30.46 -14.73 14.40
CA GLY A 498 -30.17 -16.10 13.96
C GLY A 498 -29.35 -16.92 14.97
N GLY A 499 -28.86 -18.08 14.49
CA GLY A 499 -28.08 -19.04 15.28
C GLY A 499 -26.63 -18.62 15.56
N PRO A 500 -25.83 -19.52 16.17
CA PRO A 500 -24.41 -19.31 16.42
C PRO A 500 -23.63 -19.07 15.13
N CYS A 501 -22.79 -18.02 15.11
CA CYS A 501 -21.98 -17.64 13.95
C CYS A 501 -20.75 -16.83 14.36
N ILE A 502 -19.86 -16.59 13.39
CA ILE A 502 -18.74 -15.66 13.52
C ILE A 502 -19.04 -14.44 12.66
N ILE A 503 -18.86 -13.24 13.22
CA ILE A 503 -19.14 -11.96 12.55
C ILE A 503 -17.84 -11.15 12.54
N MET A 504 -17.33 -10.87 11.35
CA MET A 504 -16.21 -9.97 11.13
C MET A 504 -16.73 -8.68 10.51
N ALA A 505 -16.56 -7.56 11.22
CA ALA A 505 -17.16 -6.29 10.81
C ALA A 505 -16.23 -5.10 11.02
N THR A 506 -16.27 -4.13 10.11
CA THR A 506 -15.63 -2.82 10.30
C THR A 506 -16.49 -1.91 11.17
N SER A 507 -15.93 -1.03 12.00
CA SER A 507 -14.51 -0.69 12.15
C SER A 507 -13.82 -1.40 13.34
N GLY A 508 -12.53 -1.68 13.19
CA GLY A 508 -11.73 -2.46 14.17
C GLY A 508 -11.57 -1.85 15.56
N MET A 509 -11.92 -0.57 15.73
CA MET A 509 -11.86 0.14 17.02
C MET A 509 -13.24 0.58 17.53
N LEU A 510 -14.31 0.11 16.89
CA LEU A 510 -15.69 0.45 17.25
C LEU A 510 -15.98 1.97 17.21
N ILE A 511 -15.33 2.71 16.32
CA ILE A 511 -15.59 4.16 16.15
C ILE A 511 -16.96 4.37 15.50
N GLY A 512 -17.31 3.50 14.56
CA GLY A 512 -18.57 3.51 13.83
C GLY A 512 -18.68 2.29 12.91
N GLY A 513 -19.71 2.32 12.05
CA GLY A 513 -19.95 1.30 11.04
C GLY A 513 -20.66 0.04 11.57
N PRO A 514 -20.74 -1.02 10.75
CA PRO A 514 -21.45 -2.26 11.07
C PRO A 514 -21.04 -2.90 12.40
N SER A 515 -19.77 -2.84 12.80
CA SER A 515 -19.29 -3.43 14.05
C SER A 515 -19.98 -2.86 15.29
N VAL A 516 -20.32 -1.56 15.29
CA VAL A 516 -21.03 -0.91 16.39
C VAL A 516 -22.51 -1.32 16.40
N GLN A 517 -23.10 -1.55 15.23
CA GLN A 517 -24.48 -2.06 15.11
C GLN A 517 -24.59 -3.49 15.64
N TYR A 518 -23.67 -4.38 15.25
CA TYR A 518 -23.60 -5.74 15.81
C TYR A 518 -23.32 -5.70 17.31
N LEU A 519 -22.37 -4.88 17.76
CA LEU A 519 -22.09 -4.75 19.19
C LEU A 519 -23.36 -4.42 19.97
N ARG A 520 -24.13 -3.41 19.52
CA ARG A 520 -25.40 -3.05 20.15
C ARG A 520 -26.40 -4.21 20.11
N GLY A 521 -26.53 -4.90 18.98
CA GLY A 521 -27.50 -5.99 18.83
C GLY A 521 -27.18 -7.23 19.65
N LEU A 522 -25.89 -7.44 19.96
CA LEU A 522 -25.39 -8.61 20.69
C LEU A 522 -25.13 -8.32 22.17
N ALA A 523 -25.08 -7.05 22.58
CA ALA A 523 -24.56 -6.59 23.87
C ALA A 523 -25.17 -7.29 25.08
N GLU A 524 -26.48 -7.49 25.11
CA GLU A 524 -27.20 -7.94 26.31
C GLU A 524 -27.07 -9.45 26.57
N ASP A 525 -26.77 -10.25 25.54
CA ASP A 525 -26.69 -11.71 25.63
C ASP A 525 -25.27 -12.15 26.03
N SER A 526 -25.15 -12.69 27.26
CA SER A 526 -23.90 -13.15 27.86
C SER A 526 -23.29 -14.38 27.19
N ARG A 527 -24.02 -15.06 26.31
CA ARG A 527 -23.49 -16.15 25.48
C ARG A 527 -22.52 -15.61 24.44
N ASN A 528 -22.71 -14.38 23.97
CA ASN A 528 -21.89 -13.81 22.90
C ASN A 528 -20.49 -13.40 23.38
N SER A 529 -19.56 -13.25 22.44
CA SER A 529 -18.20 -12.78 22.71
C SER A 529 -17.77 -11.68 21.76
N LEU A 530 -16.98 -10.75 22.29
CA LEU A 530 -16.29 -9.71 21.56
C LEU A 530 -14.79 -9.99 21.60
N VAL A 531 -14.15 -10.10 20.44
CA VAL A 531 -12.72 -10.45 20.33
C VAL A 531 -11.96 -9.34 19.62
N PHE A 532 -11.18 -8.56 20.37
CA PHE A 532 -10.29 -7.56 19.79
C PHE A 532 -9.02 -8.21 19.25
N VAL A 533 -8.70 -7.94 17.99
CA VAL A 533 -7.52 -8.49 17.28
C VAL A 533 -6.61 -7.40 16.71
N SER A 534 -6.93 -6.14 17.00
CA SER A 534 -6.22 -4.94 16.52
C SER A 534 -5.90 -4.03 17.70
N TYR A 535 -4.85 -3.21 17.56
CA TYR A 535 -4.52 -2.17 18.53
C TYR A 535 -5.71 -1.20 18.73
N GLN A 536 -5.98 -0.82 19.97
CA GLN A 536 -7.09 0.06 20.32
C GLN A 536 -6.55 1.42 20.74
N VAL A 537 -6.66 2.39 19.84
CA VAL A 537 -6.21 3.76 20.09
C VAL A 537 -6.98 4.37 21.27
N ARG A 538 -6.27 5.05 22.16
CA ARG A 538 -6.84 5.74 23.32
C ARG A 538 -7.94 6.71 22.87
N GLY A 539 -9.08 6.69 23.57
CA GLY A 539 -10.24 7.55 23.27
C GLY A 539 -11.33 6.86 22.45
N THR A 540 -11.04 5.73 21.81
CA THR A 540 -12.05 4.94 21.07
C THR A 540 -12.97 4.15 22.00
N LEU A 541 -14.16 3.80 21.50
CA LEU A 541 -15.09 2.89 22.20
C LEU A 541 -14.44 1.52 22.45
N GLY A 542 -13.71 0.98 21.47
CA GLY A 542 -12.98 -0.28 21.64
C GLY A 542 -11.98 -0.24 22.78
N SER A 543 -11.19 0.84 22.91
CA SER A 543 -10.26 1.03 24.03
C SER A 543 -10.98 1.09 25.38
N ARG A 544 -12.16 1.71 25.46
CA ARG A 544 -12.97 1.75 26.69
C ARG A 544 -13.47 0.36 27.08
N ILE A 545 -14.07 -0.38 26.16
CA ILE A 545 -14.58 -1.73 26.42
C ILE A 545 -13.43 -2.68 26.79
N GLN A 546 -12.29 -2.58 26.11
CA GLN A 546 -11.09 -3.36 26.41
C GLN A 546 -10.57 -3.14 27.84
N LYS A 547 -10.72 -1.92 28.38
CA LYS A 547 -10.37 -1.57 29.78
C LYS A 547 -11.41 -2.01 30.82
N GLY A 548 -12.46 -2.73 30.39
CA GLY A 548 -13.46 -3.31 31.29
C GLY A 548 -14.71 -2.48 31.51
N PHE A 549 -14.88 -1.34 30.80
CA PHE A 549 -16.13 -0.59 30.86
C PHE A 549 -17.28 -1.44 30.33
N ARG A 550 -18.37 -1.54 31.11
CA ARG A 550 -19.55 -2.38 30.81
C ARG A 550 -20.72 -1.63 30.17
N GLU A 551 -20.57 -0.34 29.96
CA GLU A 551 -21.61 0.51 29.39
C GLU A 551 -21.01 1.45 28.35
N PHE A 552 -21.78 1.74 27.30
CA PHE A 552 -21.38 2.67 26.25
C PHE A 552 -22.57 3.45 25.71
N GLN A 553 -22.30 4.65 25.21
CA GLN A 553 -23.30 5.45 24.50
C GLN A 553 -23.39 4.98 23.05
N TYR A 554 -24.61 4.78 22.59
CA TYR A 554 -24.93 4.47 21.20
C TYR A 554 -25.89 5.53 20.67
N VAL A 555 -25.59 6.07 19.50
CA VAL A 555 -26.47 7.01 18.80
C VAL A 555 -27.20 6.24 17.71
N ASP A 556 -28.53 6.20 17.77
CA ASP A 556 -29.34 5.54 16.74
C ASP A 556 -29.40 6.35 15.44
N SER A 557 -29.95 5.76 14.39
CA SER A 557 -30.09 6.42 13.08
C SER A 557 -31.03 7.65 13.10
N LYS A 558 -31.75 7.88 14.20
CA LYS A 558 -32.60 9.05 14.42
C LYS A 558 -31.92 10.09 15.33
N GLY A 559 -30.64 9.92 15.64
CA GLY A 559 -29.86 10.83 16.49
C GLY A 559 -30.13 10.68 17.99
N ARG A 560 -30.90 9.67 18.41
CA ARG A 560 -31.19 9.46 19.84
C ARG A 560 -30.03 8.74 20.49
N THR A 561 -29.52 9.33 21.58
CA THR A 561 -28.45 8.73 22.37
C THR A 561 -29.05 7.82 23.43
N GLN A 562 -28.58 6.58 23.48
CA GLN A 562 -28.99 5.57 24.46
C GLN A 562 -27.75 4.98 25.15
N LEU A 563 -27.86 4.75 26.45
CA LEU A 563 -26.84 4.05 27.22
C LEU A 563 -27.09 2.55 27.13
N VAL A 564 -26.15 1.81 26.56
CA VAL A 564 -26.25 0.36 26.34
C VAL A 564 -25.32 -0.35 27.33
N LYS A 565 -25.87 -1.28 28.11
CA LYS A 565 -25.08 -2.20 28.94
C LYS A 565 -24.68 -3.41 28.11
N HIS A 566 -23.46 -3.90 28.27
CA HIS A 566 -23.02 -5.15 27.63
C HIS A 566 -22.59 -6.20 28.64
N ASN A 567 -23.09 -7.42 28.43
CA ASN A 567 -22.80 -8.63 29.18
C ASN A 567 -21.85 -9.57 28.41
N LEU A 568 -21.27 -9.07 27.30
CA LEU A 568 -20.38 -9.83 26.43
C LEU A 568 -19.14 -10.29 27.20
N LYS A 569 -18.67 -11.49 26.88
CA LYS A 569 -17.30 -11.89 27.21
C LYS A 569 -16.35 -11.18 26.26
N VAL A 570 -15.45 -10.37 26.80
CA VAL A 570 -14.51 -9.55 26.03
C VAL A 570 -13.12 -10.18 26.11
N PHE A 571 -12.52 -10.45 24.94
CA PHE A 571 -11.19 -11.01 24.79
C PHE A 571 -10.30 -10.08 23.95
N THR A 572 -8.99 -10.13 24.18
CA THR A 572 -7.99 -9.40 23.38
C THR A 572 -6.92 -10.38 22.92
N LEU A 573 -6.69 -10.44 21.61
CA LEU A 573 -5.66 -11.27 20.97
C LEU A 573 -4.64 -10.40 20.26
N GLU A 574 -3.49 -10.16 20.89
CA GLU A 574 -2.48 -9.24 20.36
C GLU A 574 -1.59 -9.87 19.27
N GLY A 575 -1.45 -11.19 19.23
CA GLY A 575 -0.56 -11.89 18.30
C GLY A 575 -0.98 -11.86 16.82
N PHE A 576 -2.15 -11.26 16.52
CA PHE A 576 -2.57 -10.99 15.15
C PHE A 576 -2.05 -9.65 14.62
N SER A 577 -1.44 -8.80 15.45
CA SER A 577 -1.01 -7.44 15.06
C SER A 577 -0.06 -7.42 13.85
N GLY A 578 -0.21 -6.37 13.04
CA GLY A 578 0.60 -6.10 11.84
C GLY A 578 1.94 -5.46 12.10
N HIS A 579 2.16 -4.99 13.31
CA HIS A 579 3.38 -4.33 13.69
C HIS A 579 4.33 -5.33 14.32
N SER A 580 5.61 -5.02 14.23
CA SER A 580 6.66 -5.80 14.89
C SER A 580 6.61 -5.57 16.40
N SER A 581 6.66 -6.66 17.18
CA SER A 581 6.87 -6.57 18.63
C SER A 581 8.24 -5.97 18.94
N ARG A 582 8.47 -5.55 20.19
CA ARG A 582 9.80 -5.09 20.65
C ARG A 582 10.92 -6.09 20.35
N SER A 583 10.66 -7.39 20.47
CA SER A 583 11.65 -8.43 20.15
C SER A 583 11.91 -8.53 18.64
N GLN A 584 10.88 -8.40 17.81
CA GLN A 584 10.97 -8.39 16.36
C GLN A 584 11.71 -7.15 15.84
N ILE A 585 11.42 -5.96 16.39
CA ILE A 585 12.16 -4.72 16.07
C ILE A 585 13.65 -4.90 16.41
N SER A 586 13.97 -5.42 17.60
CA SER A 586 15.35 -5.71 17.99
C SER A 586 16.03 -6.72 17.06
N GLN A 587 15.31 -7.77 16.64
CA GLN A 587 15.82 -8.77 15.70
C GLN A 587 16.06 -8.17 14.30
N PHE A 588 15.15 -7.32 13.82
CA PHE A 588 15.30 -6.58 12.57
C PHE A 588 16.58 -5.72 12.59
N LEU A 589 16.77 -4.92 13.64
CA LEU A 589 17.95 -4.07 13.80
C LEU A 589 19.28 -4.85 13.91
N ARG A 590 19.24 -6.09 14.41
CA ARG A 590 20.41 -6.99 14.42
C ARG A 590 20.73 -7.59 13.05
N ARG A 591 19.70 -7.77 12.21
CA ARG A 591 19.76 -8.49 10.93
C ARG A 591 19.82 -7.57 9.71
N ILE A 592 19.47 -6.30 9.85
CA ILE A 592 19.56 -5.33 8.76
C ILE A 592 21.01 -5.23 8.25
N GLN A 593 21.16 -5.27 6.93
CA GLN A 593 22.42 -5.25 6.21
C GLN A 593 22.35 -4.25 5.04
N PRO A 594 23.31 -3.31 4.94
CA PRO A 594 24.34 -2.99 5.93
C PRO A 594 23.75 -2.40 7.22
N ARG A 595 24.56 -2.37 8.29
CA ARG A 595 24.12 -1.79 9.58
C ARG A 595 24.11 -0.26 9.50
N PRO A 596 22.99 0.41 9.79
CA PRO A 596 22.94 1.87 9.80
C PRO A 596 23.87 2.46 10.87
N LYS A 597 24.35 3.67 10.61
CA LYS A 597 25.16 4.46 11.55
C LYS A 597 24.26 5.21 12.54
N LEU A 598 23.13 5.73 12.05
CA LEU A 598 22.11 6.44 12.82
C LEU A 598 20.76 5.72 12.71
N ILE A 599 20.09 5.54 13.84
CA ILE A 599 18.71 5.04 13.89
C ILE A 599 17.80 6.12 14.46
N ILE A 600 16.70 6.39 13.81
CA ILE A 600 15.69 7.36 14.25
C ILE A 600 14.43 6.58 14.56
N VAL A 601 13.81 6.83 15.70
CA VAL A 601 12.62 6.11 16.14
C VAL A 601 11.40 7.03 16.07
N ASN A 602 10.35 6.58 15.38
CA ASN A 602 9.07 7.27 15.29
C ASN A 602 7.89 6.31 15.51
N HIS A 603 6.68 6.77 15.17
CA HIS A 603 5.44 5.99 15.11
C HIS A 603 5.22 5.08 16.33
N GLY A 604 4.89 5.71 17.45
CA GLY A 604 4.74 5.09 18.76
C GLY A 604 4.52 6.15 19.82
N GLU A 605 3.83 5.80 20.90
CA GLU A 605 3.65 6.71 22.04
C GLU A 605 5.01 7.19 22.57
N GLU A 606 5.06 8.42 23.09
CA GLU A 606 6.29 9.07 23.54
C GLU A 606 7.18 8.18 24.42
N SER A 607 6.59 7.52 25.42
CA SER A 607 7.31 6.63 26.34
C SER A 607 7.91 5.41 25.61
N LYS A 608 7.21 4.86 24.61
CA LYS A 608 7.66 3.71 23.81
C LYS A 608 8.79 4.11 22.87
N VAL A 609 8.67 5.25 22.21
CA VAL A 609 9.72 5.81 21.32
C VAL A 609 11.01 6.05 22.11
N ILE A 610 10.92 6.72 23.25
CA ILE A 610 12.09 6.99 24.12
C ILE A 610 12.69 5.68 24.65
N SER A 611 11.85 4.73 25.07
CA SER A 611 12.31 3.43 25.58
C SER A 611 13.02 2.60 24.50
N MET A 612 12.48 2.59 23.28
CA MET A 612 13.08 1.90 22.14
C MET A 612 14.41 2.55 21.76
N SER A 613 14.47 3.87 21.65
CA SER A 613 15.70 4.63 21.40
C SER A 613 16.77 4.30 22.46
N THR A 614 16.41 4.34 23.75
CA THR A 614 17.32 3.98 24.86
C THR A 614 17.83 2.55 24.75
N MET A 615 16.97 1.60 24.36
CA MET A 615 17.35 0.20 24.15
C MET A 615 18.35 0.06 23.01
N ILE A 616 18.12 0.74 21.89
CA ILE A 616 19.02 0.74 20.72
C ILE A 616 20.39 1.28 21.12
N HIS A 617 20.44 2.41 21.84
CA HIS A 617 21.69 3.00 22.30
C HIS A 617 22.46 2.05 23.25
N LYS A 618 21.80 1.60 24.32
CA LYS A 618 22.45 0.82 25.39
C LYS A 618 22.80 -0.60 24.95
N LYS A 619 21.89 -1.29 24.24
CA LYS A 619 22.04 -2.72 23.90
C LYS A 619 22.64 -2.97 22.53
N LEU A 620 22.37 -2.11 21.55
CA LEU A 620 22.90 -2.28 20.18
C LEU A 620 24.12 -1.39 19.91
N ARG A 621 24.47 -0.48 20.84
CA ARG A 621 25.61 0.44 20.74
C ARG A 621 25.59 1.24 19.43
N LYS A 622 24.40 1.74 19.07
CA LYS A 622 24.16 2.56 17.88
C LYS A 622 23.77 3.98 18.25
N SER A 623 24.14 4.93 17.39
CA SER A 623 23.62 6.29 17.48
C SER A 623 22.11 6.25 17.23
N THR A 624 21.36 6.94 18.08
CA THR A 624 19.90 6.93 18.04
C THR A 624 19.35 8.32 18.26
N LYS A 625 18.21 8.62 17.64
CA LYS A 625 17.43 9.85 17.86
C LYS A 625 15.95 9.51 17.99
N SER A 626 15.24 10.29 18.80
CA SER A 626 13.80 10.19 19.01
C SER A 626 13.22 11.59 18.98
N PRO A 627 13.19 12.23 17.81
CA PRO A 627 12.81 13.63 17.70
C PRO A 627 11.35 13.84 18.08
N LYS A 628 10.99 15.09 18.38
CA LYS A 628 9.59 15.52 18.47
C LYS A 628 9.09 15.96 17.10
N ASN A 629 7.78 16.06 16.93
CA ASN A 629 7.21 16.80 15.81
C ASN A 629 7.80 18.23 15.78
N LEU A 630 7.96 18.77 14.58
CA LEU A 630 8.59 20.06 14.24
C LEU A 630 10.12 20.12 14.42
N GLU A 631 10.76 19.07 14.93
CA GLU A 631 12.23 19.01 14.95
C GLU A 631 12.79 18.67 13.56
N THR A 632 13.88 19.34 13.20
CA THR A 632 14.67 19.05 12.00
C THR A 632 15.97 18.34 12.39
N LEU A 633 16.27 17.23 11.71
CA LEU A 633 17.54 16.53 11.83
C LEU A 633 18.39 16.77 10.58
N LEU A 634 19.62 17.25 10.79
CA LEU A 634 20.65 17.25 9.75
C LEU A 634 21.23 15.84 9.63
N LEU A 635 21.08 15.24 8.46
CA LEU A 635 21.48 13.87 8.16
C LEU A 635 22.85 13.78 7.49
N LYS A 636 23.18 14.78 6.66
CA LYS A 636 24.47 14.95 5.99
C LYS A 636 24.78 16.42 5.75
#